data_AF-A0A1I1ISN6-F1
#
_entry.id   AF-A0A1I1ISN6-F1
#
_cell.length_a   1.000
_cell.length_b   1.000
_cell.length_c   1.000
_cell.angle_alpha   90.00
_cell.angle_beta   90.00
_cell.angle_gamma   90.00
#
_symmetry.space_group_name_H-M   'P 1'
#
loop_
_entity.id
_entity.type
_entity.pdbx_description
1 polymer ?
#
loop_
_entity_poly.entity_id
_entity_poly.type
_entity_poly.pdbx_seq_one_letter_code
_entity_poly.pdbx_strand_id
1 'polypeptide(L)'
;MNTMSAYKPHAVQEGPRKGLKAGVWMDGTFDWHSEQDSFTNHAGDVRTLIQAFTKSQVSFVTCTIKNNGRAFKYPKFVFQYENILERQAVAFYSPPERAILHMSQGSISLLGGTLKGQGISQYCIQGKGNLYKNGCFKSLKDGILSYSPLAKGEVSSIFSLEAEIGPGECAEAMAWVIHTPTKEEAQGLNEGLLRTL
;
A
#
# COMPACT_ATOMS: atom_id res chain seq x y z
N MET A 1 -23.41 -17.96 -18.47
CA MET A 1 -23.45 -16.57 -17.99
C MET A 1 -22.90 -16.57 -16.57
N ASN A 2 -21.62 -16.27 -16.38
CA ASN A 2 -21.01 -16.21 -15.05
C ASN A 2 -21.25 -14.84 -14.44
N THR A 3 -21.95 -14.83 -13.32
CA THR A 3 -22.20 -13.67 -12.48
C THR A 3 -20.87 -13.20 -11.88
N MET A 4 -20.40 -12.04 -12.32
CA MET A 4 -19.36 -11.31 -11.60
C MET A 4 -19.87 -11.02 -10.19
N SER A 5 -19.22 -11.58 -9.17
CA SER A 5 -19.40 -11.15 -7.80
C SER A 5 -18.85 -9.72 -7.70
N ALA A 6 -19.75 -8.75 -7.80
CA ALA A 6 -19.44 -7.35 -7.58
C ALA A 6 -18.92 -7.20 -6.14
N TYR A 7 -17.69 -6.69 -6.03
CA TYR A 7 -17.12 -6.23 -4.77
C TYR A 7 -18.14 -5.36 -4.04
N LYS A 8 -18.65 -5.86 -2.90
CA LYS A 8 -19.50 -5.06 -2.00
C LYS A 8 -18.57 -4.37 -1.02
N PRO A 9 -18.49 -3.03 -0.99
CA PRO A 9 -17.72 -2.35 0.04
C PRO A 9 -18.40 -2.61 1.38
N HIS A 10 -17.71 -3.29 2.28
CA HIS A 10 -18.08 -3.27 3.69
C HIS A 10 -18.13 -1.82 4.17
N ALA A 11 -19.16 -1.49 4.95
CA ALA A 11 -19.43 -0.15 5.45
C ALA A 11 -18.15 0.51 5.98
N VAL A 12 -17.77 1.62 5.37
CA VAL A 12 -16.63 2.44 5.77
C VAL A 12 -16.97 3.02 7.14
N GLN A 13 -16.47 2.40 8.21
CA GLN A 13 -16.27 3.11 9.47
C GLN A 13 -15.40 4.33 9.15
N GLU A 14 -15.76 5.51 9.65
CA GLU A 14 -15.00 6.74 9.47
C GLU A 14 -13.58 6.55 10.04
N GLY A 15 -12.67 6.13 9.16
CA GLY A 15 -11.26 5.97 9.47
C GLY A 15 -10.58 7.32 9.67
N PRO A 16 -9.31 7.32 10.10
CA PRO A 16 -8.55 8.53 10.33
C PRO A 16 -8.56 9.45 9.09
N ARG A 17 -8.56 10.77 9.33
CA ARG A 17 -8.66 11.84 8.30
C ARG A 17 -7.59 11.74 7.20
N LYS A 18 -6.46 11.08 7.52
CA LYS A 18 -5.39 10.62 6.64
C LYS A 18 -5.03 9.21 7.10
N GLY A 19 -4.92 8.25 6.20
CA GLY A 19 -4.64 6.87 6.61
C GLY A 19 -3.90 6.09 5.53
N LEU A 20 -2.87 5.36 5.95
CA LEU A 20 -2.21 4.32 5.17
C LEU A 20 -2.78 2.97 5.64
N LYS A 21 -3.59 2.32 4.80
CA LYS A 21 -4.15 1.00 5.05
C LYS A 21 -3.29 -0.07 4.41
N ALA A 22 -3.25 -1.25 5.01
CA ALA A 22 -2.59 -2.43 4.43
C ALA A 22 -3.61 -3.52 4.13
N GLY A 23 -3.37 -4.22 3.02
CA GLY A 23 -4.05 -5.42 2.61
C GLY A 23 -3.04 -6.44 2.12
N VAL A 24 -3.42 -7.71 2.13
CA VAL A 24 -2.55 -8.79 1.67
C VAL A 24 -3.24 -9.55 0.57
N TRP A 25 -2.58 -9.62 -0.58
CA TRP A 25 -2.94 -10.53 -1.64
C TRP A 25 -2.02 -11.75 -1.59
N MET A 26 -2.60 -12.95 -1.65
CA MET A 26 -1.86 -14.20 -1.73
C MET A 26 -2.77 -15.28 -2.32
N ASP A 27 -2.20 -16.14 -3.17
CA ASP A 27 -2.88 -17.34 -3.69
C ASP A 27 -4.27 -17.05 -4.31
N GLY A 28 -4.43 -15.88 -4.94
CA GLY A 28 -5.64 -15.47 -5.65
C GLY A 28 -6.71 -14.78 -4.79
N THR A 29 -6.47 -14.62 -3.48
CA THR A 29 -7.38 -13.93 -2.54
C THR A 29 -6.76 -12.63 -2.03
N PHE A 30 -7.61 -11.67 -1.65
CA PHE A 30 -7.19 -10.37 -1.10
C PHE A 30 -8.12 -9.92 0.01
N ASP A 31 -7.53 -9.45 1.10
CA ASP A 31 -8.25 -8.85 2.21
C ASP A 31 -7.54 -7.58 2.72
N TRP A 32 -8.34 -6.61 3.17
CA TRP A 32 -7.87 -5.45 3.92
C TRP A 32 -7.81 -5.78 5.40
N HIS A 33 -6.79 -5.27 6.08
CA HIS A 33 -6.55 -5.55 7.50
C HIS A 33 -6.60 -4.28 8.35
N SER A 34 -6.88 -4.47 9.64
CA SER A 34 -6.79 -3.39 10.62
C SER A 34 -5.35 -2.96 10.86
N GLU A 35 -5.18 -1.77 11.46
CA GLU A 35 -3.86 -1.20 11.81
C GLU A 35 -3.01 -2.10 12.70
N GLN A 36 -3.66 -2.95 13.49
CA GLN A 36 -3.03 -4.07 14.18
C GLN A 36 -3.84 -5.32 13.85
N ASP A 37 -3.19 -6.29 13.23
CA ASP A 37 -3.83 -7.56 12.86
C ASP A 37 -2.80 -8.69 12.82
N SER A 38 -3.21 -9.89 13.18
CA SER A 38 -2.39 -11.09 13.10
C SER A 38 -3.25 -12.24 12.61
N PHE A 39 -2.88 -12.81 11.48
CA PHE A 39 -3.65 -13.85 10.81
C PHE A 39 -2.77 -14.90 10.17
N THR A 40 -3.41 -15.99 9.76
CA THR A 40 -2.77 -17.07 9.00
C THR A 40 -3.52 -17.21 7.68
N ASN A 41 -2.81 -17.54 6.60
CA ASN A 41 -3.45 -17.83 5.32
C ASN A 41 -4.37 -19.06 5.40
N HIS A 42 -5.18 -19.27 4.37
CA HIS A 42 -6.11 -20.41 4.31
C HIS A 42 -5.46 -21.79 4.47
N ALA A 43 -4.22 -21.95 3.98
CA ALA A 43 -3.48 -23.20 4.11
C ALA A 43 -2.89 -23.44 5.51
N GLY A 44 -2.90 -22.44 6.39
CA GLY A 44 -2.41 -22.56 7.77
C GLY A 44 -0.88 -22.46 7.91
N ASP A 45 -0.14 -22.26 6.81
CA ASP A 45 1.31 -22.36 6.77
C ASP A 45 2.03 -21.00 6.76
N VAL A 46 1.32 -19.91 6.46
CA VAL A 46 1.88 -18.56 6.45
C VAL A 46 1.21 -17.71 7.51
N ARG A 47 2.01 -17.14 8.42
CA ARG A 47 1.54 -16.17 9.41
C ARG A 47 1.95 -14.77 9.01
N THR A 48 1.06 -13.82 9.18
CA THR A 48 1.30 -12.40 8.90
C THR A 48 0.88 -11.56 10.10
N LEU A 49 1.72 -10.58 10.45
CA LEU A 49 1.47 -9.57 11.46
C LEU A 49 1.53 -8.20 10.79
N ILE A 50 0.52 -7.36 11.04
CA ILE A 50 0.45 -5.98 10.55
C ILE A 50 0.46 -5.05 11.75
N GLN A 51 1.30 -4.01 11.68
CA GLN A 51 1.38 -2.98 12.70
C GLN A 51 1.54 -1.61 12.05
N ALA A 52 0.67 -0.67 12.42
CA ALA A 52 0.78 0.73 12.04
C ALA A 52 1.24 1.58 13.23
N PHE A 53 2.11 2.55 12.97
CA PHE A 53 2.52 3.54 13.95
C PHE A 53 2.90 4.86 13.26
N THR A 54 2.88 5.96 14.01
CA THR A 54 3.32 7.27 13.49
C THR A 54 4.40 7.83 14.39
N LYS A 55 5.46 8.36 13.76
CA LYS A 55 6.56 9.04 14.45
C LYS A 55 6.81 10.37 13.75
N SER A 56 6.57 11.47 14.48
CA SER A 56 6.67 12.83 13.93
C SER A 56 5.81 12.97 12.66
N GLN A 57 6.41 13.35 11.54
CA GLN A 57 5.75 13.56 10.25
C GLN A 57 5.65 12.32 9.35
N VAL A 58 5.99 11.13 9.87
CA VAL A 58 5.98 9.88 9.11
C VAL A 58 5.06 8.85 9.75
N SER A 59 4.09 8.38 8.98
CA SER A 59 3.24 7.24 9.32
C SER A 59 3.80 5.98 8.65
N PHE A 60 3.90 4.91 9.39
CA PHE A 60 4.44 3.62 8.97
C PHE A 60 3.38 2.54 9.07
N VAL A 61 3.45 1.57 8.16
CA VAL A 61 2.82 0.27 8.30
C VAL A 61 3.86 -0.81 8.02
N THR A 62 4.10 -1.69 8.98
CA THR A 62 4.93 -2.88 8.82
C THR A 62 4.03 -4.10 8.64
N CYS A 63 4.45 -5.00 7.76
CA CYS A 63 3.83 -6.30 7.53
C CYS A 63 4.93 -7.36 7.62
N THR A 64 4.98 -8.05 8.76
CA THR A 64 5.91 -9.16 8.98
C THR A 64 5.24 -10.46 8.53
N ILE A 65 5.90 -11.22 7.67
CA ILE A 65 5.42 -12.50 7.18
C ILE A 65 6.39 -13.61 7.55
N LYS A 66 5.84 -14.74 8.00
CA LYS A 66 6.59 -15.97 8.29
C LYS A 66 5.98 -17.12 7.49
N ASN A 67 6.77 -17.68 6.59
CA ASN A 67 6.42 -18.89 5.87
C ASN A 67 6.88 -20.12 6.68
N ASN A 68 5.94 -20.83 7.32
CA ASN A 68 6.19 -22.10 8.01
C ASN A 68 5.94 -23.31 7.09
N GLY A 69 5.56 -23.06 5.84
CA GLY A 69 5.34 -24.09 4.82
C GLY A 69 6.64 -24.60 4.21
N ARG A 70 6.49 -25.52 3.25
CA ARG A 70 7.59 -26.16 2.52
C ARG A 70 7.78 -25.63 1.10
N ALA A 71 6.89 -24.77 0.64
CA ALA A 71 6.91 -24.18 -0.69
C ALA A 71 7.19 -22.68 -0.61
N PHE A 72 7.68 -22.12 -1.72
CA PHE A 72 7.79 -20.67 -1.88
C PHE A 72 6.41 -20.02 -1.91
N LYS A 73 6.34 -18.78 -1.41
CA LYS A 73 5.15 -17.95 -1.40
C LYS A 73 5.44 -16.61 -2.05
N TYR A 74 4.44 -16.06 -2.73
CA TYR A 74 4.54 -14.80 -3.47
C TYR A 74 3.49 -13.79 -2.98
N PRO A 75 3.57 -13.34 -1.72
CA PRO A 75 2.67 -12.32 -1.20
C PRO A 75 2.81 -11.01 -1.98
N LYS A 76 1.71 -10.27 -2.06
CA LYS A 76 1.74 -8.84 -2.38
C LYS A 76 1.12 -8.09 -1.22
N PHE A 77 1.94 -7.27 -0.55
CA PHE A 77 1.45 -6.34 0.45
C PHE A 77 0.96 -5.10 -0.27
N VAL A 78 -0.34 -4.85 -0.23
CA VAL A 78 -0.99 -3.75 -0.94
C VAL A 78 -1.30 -2.66 0.07
N PHE A 79 -0.87 -1.44 -0.23
CA PHE A 79 -1.08 -0.30 0.62
C PHE A 79 -1.97 0.71 -0.08
N GLN A 80 -2.91 1.31 0.66
CA GLN A 80 -3.77 2.38 0.17
C GLN A 80 -3.59 3.62 1.03
N TYR A 81 -3.35 4.75 0.39
CA TYR A 81 -3.34 6.05 1.02
C TYR A 81 -4.42 6.95 0.47
N GLU A 82 -5.13 7.60 1.39
CA GLU A 82 -6.09 8.66 1.10
C GLU A 82 -5.94 9.82 2.10
N ASN A 83 -6.10 11.04 1.60
CA ASN A 83 -6.22 12.25 2.40
C ASN A 83 -7.59 12.89 2.14
N ILE A 84 -8.54 12.69 3.05
CA ILE A 84 -9.93 13.10 2.86
C ILE A 84 -10.08 14.64 2.82
N LEU A 85 -9.10 15.35 3.38
CA LEU A 85 -9.09 16.82 3.41
C LEU A 85 -8.57 17.41 2.09
N GLU A 86 -7.79 16.65 1.31
CA GLU A 86 -7.25 17.10 0.03
C GLU A 86 -8.24 16.90 -1.11
N ARG A 87 -9.00 17.97 -1.40
CA ARG A 87 -9.96 18.00 -2.51
C ARG A 87 -9.32 18.25 -3.87
N GLN A 88 -8.12 18.83 -3.85
CA GLN A 88 -7.36 19.22 -5.04
C GLN A 88 -5.89 18.88 -4.82
N ALA A 89 -5.52 17.65 -5.15
CA ALA A 89 -4.13 17.23 -5.23
C ALA A 89 -3.81 16.72 -6.63
N VAL A 90 -2.54 16.75 -7.01
CA VAL A 90 -1.99 15.99 -8.13
C VAL A 90 -1.15 14.88 -7.53
N ALA A 91 -1.48 13.63 -7.85
CA ALA A 91 -0.74 12.47 -7.38
C ALA A 91 -0.07 11.75 -8.55
N PHE A 92 1.21 11.44 -8.43
CA PHE A 92 1.96 10.71 -9.46
C PHE A 92 3.09 9.87 -8.88
N TYR A 93 3.49 8.83 -9.60
CA TYR A 93 4.72 8.10 -9.30
C TYR A 93 5.93 8.89 -9.81
N SER A 94 6.91 9.11 -8.94
CA SER A 94 8.14 9.83 -9.25
C SER A 94 9.33 8.86 -9.28
N PRO A 95 9.87 8.53 -10.47
CA PRO A 95 10.98 7.59 -10.60
C PRO A 95 12.25 7.96 -9.82
N PRO A 96 12.70 9.24 -9.76
CA PRO A 96 13.91 9.59 -9.01
C PRO A 96 13.78 9.28 -7.51
N GLU A 97 12.61 9.56 -6.93
CA GLU A 97 12.29 9.33 -5.52
C GLU A 97 11.85 7.89 -5.24
N ARG A 98 11.60 7.10 -6.30
CA ARG A 98 11.05 5.73 -6.26
C ARG A 98 9.79 5.65 -5.40
N ALA A 99 8.98 6.69 -5.44
CA ALA A 99 7.88 6.96 -4.52
C ALA A 99 6.69 7.59 -5.23
N ILE A 100 5.50 7.54 -4.61
CA ILE A 100 4.34 8.30 -5.07
C ILE A 100 4.29 9.63 -4.34
N LEU A 101 4.10 10.72 -5.07
CA LEU A 101 3.94 12.06 -4.51
C LEU A 101 2.49 12.51 -4.67
N HIS A 102 1.90 13.02 -3.61
CA HIS A 102 0.68 13.82 -3.63
C HIS A 102 1.09 15.27 -3.41
N MET A 103 0.73 16.14 -4.35
CA MET A 103 1.01 17.58 -4.28
C MET A 103 -0.31 18.34 -4.19
N SER A 104 -0.54 18.99 -3.05
CA SER A 104 -1.66 19.89 -2.81
C SER A 104 -1.14 21.28 -2.42
N GLN A 105 -2.03 22.26 -2.30
CA GLN A 105 -1.63 23.63 -1.94
C GLN A 105 -1.01 23.66 -0.54
N GLY A 106 0.30 23.84 -0.46
CA GLY A 106 1.05 23.93 0.80
C GLY A 106 1.22 22.60 1.54
N SER A 107 0.99 21.46 0.88
CA SER A 107 1.27 20.15 1.47
C SER A 107 1.74 19.15 0.43
N ILE A 108 2.72 18.34 0.83
CA ILE A 108 3.28 17.21 0.11
C ILE A 108 3.03 15.97 0.97
N SER A 109 2.54 14.90 0.33
CA SER A 109 2.60 13.56 0.90
C SER A 109 3.45 12.67 0.01
N LEU A 110 4.50 12.05 0.56
CA LEU A 110 5.37 11.11 -0.14
C LEU A 110 5.13 9.71 0.41
N LEU A 111 4.74 8.79 -0.48
CA LEU A 111 4.45 7.40 -0.16
C LEU A 111 5.57 6.52 -0.70
N GLY A 112 6.17 5.72 0.17
CA GLY A 112 7.24 4.81 -0.18
C GLY A 112 7.11 3.50 0.59
N GLY A 113 8.03 2.59 0.31
CA GLY A 113 8.12 1.34 1.03
C GLY A 113 9.24 0.46 0.53
N THR A 114 9.56 -0.57 1.31
CA THR A 114 10.55 -1.59 0.96
C THR A 114 10.12 -2.98 1.44
N LEU A 115 10.48 -4.01 0.69
CA LEU A 115 10.45 -5.41 1.11
C LEU A 115 11.68 -6.10 0.51
N LYS A 116 12.54 -6.68 1.36
CA LYS A 116 13.81 -7.32 0.94
C LYS A 116 14.66 -6.42 0.02
N GLY A 117 14.71 -5.12 0.32
CA GLY A 117 15.45 -4.10 -0.44
C GLY A 117 14.78 -3.64 -1.75
N GLN A 118 13.63 -4.20 -2.10
CA GLN A 118 12.85 -3.80 -3.28
C GLN A 118 11.76 -2.81 -2.91
N GLY A 119 11.61 -1.78 -3.73
CA GLY A 119 10.60 -0.74 -3.53
C GLY A 119 9.23 -1.11 -4.10
N ILE A 120 8.45 -0.07 -4.41
CA ILE A 120 7.12 -0.21 -5.03
C ILE A 120 7.21 -1.05 -6.31
N SER A 121 6.42 -2.13 -6.37
CA SER A 121 6.38 -3.07 -7.50
C SER A 121 5.24 -2.75 -8.48
N GLN A 122 4.05 -2.47 -7.96
CA GLN A 122 2.90 -2.01 -8.73
C GLN A 122 2.29 -0.77 -8.09
N TYR A 123 1.62 0.06 -8.88
CA TYR A 123 0.90 1.23 -8.39
C TYR A 123 -0.29 1.60 -9.27
N CYS A 124 -1.30 2.17 -8.62
CA CYS A 124 -2.57 2.58 -9.18
C CYS A 124 -3.01 3.86 -8.49
N ILE A 125 -2.89 4.99 -9.19
CA ILE A 125 -3.23 6.33 -8.70
C ILE A 125 -4.50 6.76 -9.43
N GLN A 126 -5.59 6.96 -8.70
CA GLN A 126 -6.89 7.25 -9.29
C GLN A 126 -7.65 8.31 -8.51
N GLY A 127 -8.57 8.99 -9.19
CA GLY A 127 -9.58 9.81 -8.51
C GLY A 127 -10.53 8.92 -7.72
N LYS A 128 -10.95 9.38 -6.53
CA LYS A 128 -11.79 8.64 -5.59
C LYS A 128 -13.06 8.04 -6.22
N GLY A 129 -13.71 8.79 -7.11
CA GLY A 129 -14.90 8.32 -7.84
C GLY A 129 -14.65 7.15 -8.79
N ASN A 130 -13.45 7.02 -9.36
CA ASN A 130 -13.08 5.91 -10.24
C ASN A 130 -12.77 4.64 -9.45
N LEU A 131 -12.11 4.77 -8.29
CA LEU A 131 -11.81 3.64 -7.41
C LEU A 131 -13.07 2.91 -6.95
N TYR A 132 -14.10 3.64 -6.52
CA TYR A 132 -15.36 3.03 -6.10
C TYR A 132 -16.13 2.33 -7.23
N LYS A 133 -15.94 2.76 -8.48
CA LYS A 133 -16.62 2.18 -9.63
C LYS A 133 -15.90 0.95 -10.18
N ASN A 134 -14.57 1.01 -10.26
CA ASN A 134 -13.77 0.05 -11.00
C ASN A 134 -12.87 -0.82 -10.12
N GLY A 135 -12.71 -0.48 -8.84
CA GLY A 135 -11.71 -1.09 -7.97
C GLY A 135 -10.27 -0.76 -8.37
N CYS A 136 -9.30 -1.30 -7.63
CA CYS A 136 -7.88 -1.09 -7.89
C CYS A 136 -7.24 -2.22 -8.71
N PHE A 137 -7.80 -3.44 -8.69
CA PHE A 137 -7.25 -4.59 -9.39
C PHE A 137 -7.73 -4.66 -10.84
N LYS A 138 -6.78 -4.80 -11.77
CA LYS A 138 -7.07 -5.25 -13.14
C LYS A 138 -7.36 -6.75 -13.17
N SER A 139 -6.65 -7.53 -12.37
CA SER A 139 -6.92 -8.95 -12.13
C SER A 139 -6.74 -9.25 -10.66
N LEU A 140 -7.84 -9.49 -9.95
CA LEU A 140 -7.78 -9.96 -8.56
C LEU A 140 -7.17 -11.36 -8.48
N LYS A 141 -7.49 -12.24 -9.44
CA LYS A 141 -6.97 -13.61 -9.49
C LYS A 141 -5.44 -13.66 -9.51
N ASP A 142 -4.80 -12.70 -10.17
CA ASP A 142 -3.34 -12.65 -10.33
C ASP A 142 -2.68 -11.54 -9.48
N GLY A 143 -3.49 -10.83 -8.67
CA GLY A 143 -3.03 -9.72 -7.84
C GLY A 143 -2.44 -8.57 -8.64
N ILE A 144 -2.95 -8.30 -9.84
CA ILE A 144 -2.45 -7.25 -10.74
C ILE A 144 -3.27 -5.99 -10.53
N LEU A 145 -2.62 -4.91 -10.13
CA LEU A 145 -3.22 -3.58 -10.02
C LEU A 145 -3.43 -2.97 -11.42
N SER A 146 -4.47 -2.15 -11.55
CA SER A 146 -4.68 -1.33 -12.73
C SER A 146 -3.56 -0.29 -12.82
N TYR A 147 -2.80 -0.29 -13.92
CA TYR A 147 -1.75 0.70 -14.10
C TYR A 147 -2.34 2.09 -14.31
N SER A 148 -2.06 3.01 -13.38
CA SER A 148 -2.46 4.41 -13.46
C SER A 148 -1.42 5.27 -12.75
N PRO A 149 -0.51 5.95 -13.49
CA PRO A 149 0.64 6.62 -12.91
C PRO A 149 0.37 8.05 -12.42
N LEU A 150 -0.81 8.61 -12.69
CA LEU A 150 -1.13 10.01 -12.45
C LEU A 150 -2.64 10.18 -12.24
N ALA A 151 -3.03 11.00 -11.26
CA ALA A 151 -4.39 11.50 -11.12
C ALA A 151 -4.41 12.92 -10.54
N LYS A 152 -5.55 13.61 -10.67
CA LYS A 152 -5.81 14.92 -10.10
C LYS A 152 -7.17 14.95 -9.39
N GLY A 153 -7.30 15.78 -8.35
CA GLY A 153 -8.52 16.05 -7.60
C GLY A 153 -8.49 15.39 -6.22
N GLU A 154 -9.58 14.74 -5.84
CA GLU A 154 -9.63 13.83 -4.69
C GLU A 154 -8.99 12.51 -5.10
N VAL A 155 -7.74 12.30 -4.71
CA VAL A 155 -6.92 11.19 -5.17
C VAL A 155 -6.80 10.09 -4.12
N SER A 156 -6.74 8.85 -4.59
CA SER A 156 -6.42 7.66 -3.83
C SER A 156 -5.24 6.99 -4.51
N SER A 157 -4.23 6.58 -3.75
CA SER A 157 -3.07 5.87 -4.27
C SER A 157 -2.98 4.51 -3.65
N ILE A 158 -2.95 3.49 -4.51
CA ILE A 158 -2.72 2.10 -4.14
C ILE A 158 -1.38 1.67 -4.70
N PHE A 159 -0.56 0.97 -3.92
CA PHE A 159 0.70 0.40 -4.39
C PHE A 159 0.98 -0.93 -3.72
N SER A 160 1.90 -1.73 -4.29
CA SER A 160 2.31 -3.01 -3.73
C SER A 160 3.80 -3.08 -3.44
N LEU A 161 4.14 -3.85 -2.39
CA LEU A 161 5.48 -4.38 -2.13
C LEU A 161 5.41 -5.90 -2.28
N GLU A 162 6.35 -6.46 -3.05
CA GLU A 162 6.29 -7.85 -3.50
C GLU A 162 7.66 -8.48 -3.37
N ALA A 163 7.70 -9.71 -2.87
CA ALA A 163 8.90 -10.53 -2.88
C ALA A 163 8.53 -12.01 -2.77
N GLU A 164 9.44 -12.86 -3.23
CA GLU A 164 9.40 -14.28 -2.95
C GLU A 164 9.85 -14.56 -1.51
N ILE A 165 9.06 -15.36 -0.81
CA ILE A 165 9.29 -15.80 0.57
C ILE A 165 9.50 -17.32 0.57
N GLY A 166 10.73 -17.74 0.85
CA GLY A 166 11.12 -19.14 0.87
C GLY A 166 10.57 -19.93 2.06
N PRO A 167 10.67 -21.27 2.01
CA PRO A 167 10.31 -22.15 3.12
C PRO A 167 11.10 -21.79 4.39
N GLY A 168 10.40 -21.58 5.51
CA GLY A 168 11.01 -21.18 6.77
C GLY A 168 11.46 -19.71 6.82
N GLU A 169 11.34 -18.94 5.73
CA GLU A 169 11.77 -17.54 5.69
C GLU A 169 10.83 -16.63 6.48
N CYS A 170 11.41 -15.60 7.11
CA CYS A 170 10.68 -14.47 7.65
C CYS A 170 11.14 -13.20 6.94
N ALA A 171 10.19 -12.37 6.53
CA ALA A 171 10.48 -11.10 5.88
C ALA A 171 9.56 -10.01 6.44
N GLU A 172 9.99 -8.77 6.31
CA GLU A 172 9.22 -7.60 6.70
C GLU A 172 9.09 -6.67 5.50
N ALA A 173 7.85 -6.33 5.16
CA ALA A 173 7.53 -5.21 4.30
C ALA A 173 7.28 -3.99 5.18
N MET A 174 7.88 -2.87 4.84
CA MET A 174 7.61 -1.60 5.52
C MET A 174 7.19 -0.56 4.49
N ALA A 175 5.99 -0.01 4.65
CA ALA A 175 5.49 1.13 3.89
C ALA A 175 5.43 2.37 4.78
N TRP A 176 5.57 3.54 4.16
CA TRP A 176 5.50 4.81 4.86
C TRP A 176 4.79 5.89 4.05
N VAL A 177 4.23 6.86 4.77
CA VAL A 177 3.80 8.14 4.22
C VAL A 177 4.43 9.27 5.02
N ILE A 178 5.09 10.18 4.32
CA ILE A 178 5.74 11.36 4.87
C ILE A 178 4.86 12.58 4.55
N HIS A 179 4.50 13.38 5.55
CA HIS A 179 3.70 14.58 5.39
C HIS A 179 4.52 15.84 5.66
N THR A 180 4.74 16.67 4.65
CA THR A 180 5.54 17.90 4.78
C THR A 180 4.89 19.08 4.05
N PRO A 181 5.30 20.32 4.34
CA PRO A 181 4.92 21.48 3.53
C PRO A 181 5.66 21.55 2.18
N THR A 182 6.87 20.97 2.10
CA THR A 182 7.77 21.10 0.94
C THR A 182 8.22 19.76 0.38
N LYS A 183 8.55 19.72 -0.91
CA LYS A 183 9.00 18.50 -1.59
C LYS A 183 10.40 18.11 -1.10
N GLU A 184 11.25 19.10 -0.89
CA GLU A 184 12.64 18.95 -0.49
C GLU A 184 12.75 18.28 0.88
N GLU A 185 11.88 18.65 1.82
CA GLU A 185 11.82 18.02 3.14
C GLU A 185 11.33 16.56 3.06
N ALA A 186 10.31 16.29 2.24
CA ALA A 186 9.82 14.93 2.02
C ALA A 186 10.91 14.04 1.40
N GLN A 187 11.64 14.55 0.41
CA GLN A 187 12.76 13.86 -0.23
C GLN A 187 13.86 13.55 0.78
N GLY A 188 14.30 14.54 1.57
CA GLY A 188 15.36 14.34 2.56
C GLY A 188 15.03 13.27 3.59
N LEU A 189 13.78 13.23 4.06
CA LEU A 189 13.30 12.16 4.94
C LEU A 189 13.23 10.81 4.25
N ASN A 190 12.70 10.75 3.02
CA ASN A 190 12.60 9.50 2.26
C ASN A 190 13.98 8.88 2.02
N GLU A 191 14.96 9.68 1.60
CA GLU A 191 16.34 9.23 1.46
C GLU A 191 16.94 8.78 2.79
N GLY A 192 16.62 9.46 3.88
CA GLY A 192 17.01 9.05 5.23
C GLY A 192 16.49 7.65 5.57
N LEU A 193 15.22 7.38 5.31
CA LEU A 193 14.59 6.08 5.54
C LEU A 193 15.23 4.99 4.66
N LEU A 194 15.44 5.27 3.38
CA LEU A 194 16.05 4.34 2.44
C LEU A 194 17.51 3.99 2.77
N ARG A 195 18.24 4.84 3.49
CA ARG A 195 19.62 4.56 3.95
C ARG A 195 19.69 3.72 5.21
N THR A 196 18.61 3.66 5.99
CA THR A 196 18.56 2.89 7.25
C THR A 196 18.05 1.46 7.07
N LEU A 197 17.71 1.06 5.84
CA LEU A 197 17.12 -0.22 5.46
C LEU A 197 18.07 -1.01 4.57
#